data_AF-A0A933H8M4-F1
#
_entry.id   AF-A0A933H8M4-F1
#
_cell.length_a   1.000
_cell.length_b   1.000
_cell.length_c   1.000
_cell.angle_alpha   90.00
_cell.angle_beta   90.00
_cell.angle_gamma   90.00
#
_symmetry.space_group_name_H-M   'P 1'
#
loop_
_entity.id
_entity.type
_entity.pdbx_description
1 polymer ?
#
loop_
_entity_poly.entity_id
_entity_poly.type
_entity_poly.pdbx_seq_one_letter_code
_entity_poly.pdbx_strand_id
1 'polypeptide(L)'
;MLSLAARCYGTRVTASGGESAEMLGLSPNTLVIAGGVDLTAGAIGAGNIRPGIVSESTGGSLAILATIATPDRHPTSKLPLNVHIVPGASLFVAVCSTGGMALRWFRDQFAQEEIAKAREQDRDAYQLLDELAASVAPGCEGLTMLPHLMGASSPENNVNARGVFYGFTLRHTKAHFVRAVLEANAFMLKRNLDLMTSVGVTARQIFSTGGGAKSALWSQIKADVSGVPIVLLAQPETTILGDAILAAVASGAHRNLDAACATMVRTQGQIEPNVANQVIYNEAYARYCALYDQLADFFRQ
;
A
#
# COMPACT_ATOMS: atom_id res chain seq x y z
N MET A 1 -27.64 11.06 -5.64
CA MET A 1 -26.28 11.60 -5.38
C MET A 1 -25.16 10.69 -5.89
N LEU A 2 -25.19 9.37 -5.70
CA LEU A 2 -24.16 8.44 -6.20
C LEU A 2 -24.01 8.40 -7.74
N SER A 3 -25.09 8.61 -8.50
CA SER A 3 -25.05 8.59 -9.97
C SER A 3 -24.45 9.86 -10.61
N LEU A 4 -24.30 10.96 -9.87
CA LEU A 4 -23.66 12.18 -10.37
C LEU A 4 -22.13 12.12 -10.23
N ALA A 5 -21.60 11.56 -9.13
CA ALA A 5 -20.16 11.48 -8.90
C ALA A 5 -19.44 10.59 -9.92
N ALA A 6 -20.03 9.45 -10.29
CA ALA A 6 -19.50 8.59 -11.34
C ALA A 6 -19.57 9.21 -12.76
N ARG A 7 -20.40 10.25 -12.95
CA ARG A 7 -20.51 10.98 -14.23
C ARG A 7 -19.50 12.11 -14.39
N CYS A 8 -18.71 12.45 -13.37
CA CYS A 8 -17.70 13.50 -13.49
C CYS A 8 -16.33 12.96 -13.93
N TYR A 9 -15.92 11.79 -13.44
CA TYR A 9 -14.57 11.26 -13.69
C TYR A 9 -14.41 10.69 -15.10
N GLY A 10 -13.28 11.00 -15.76
CA GLY A 10 -13.05 10.60 -17.15
C GLY A 10 -13.96 11.31 -18.15
N THR A 11 -14.62 12.40 -17.75
CA THR A 11 -15.47 13.20 -18.64
C THR A 11 -14.67 14.34 -19.23
N ARG A 12 -14.92 14.63 -20.51
CA ARG A 12 -14.38 15.83 -21.18
C ARG A 12 -14.98 17.07 -20.52
N VAL A 13 -14.15 17.89 -19.90
CA VAL A 13 -14.57 19.12 -19.22
C VAL A 13 -14.66 20.26 -20.23
N THR A 14 -13.59 20.50 -21.00
CA THR A 14 -13.52 21.49 -22.11
C THR A 14 -12.34 21.17 -23.04
N ALA A 15 -12.21 21.91 -24.16
CA ALA A 15 -10.91 22.12 -24.79
C ALA A 15 -10.11 23.15 -23.97
N SER A 16 -8.78 23.05 -23.92
CA SER A 16 -7.96 24.12 -23.36
C SER A 16 -8.20 25.40 -24.16
N GLY A 17 -8.73 26.46 -23.54
CA GLY A 17 -8.85 27.77 -24.18
C GLY A 17 -7.48 28.23 -24.70
N GLY A 18 -7.46 29.00 -25.80
CA GLY A 18 -6.24 29.30 -26.56
C GLY A 18 -5.06 29.79 -25.71
N GLU A 19 -5.31 30.65 -24.73
CA GLU A 19 -4.28 31.21 -23.84
C GLU A 19 -3.63 30.15 -22.93
N SER A 20 -4.42 29.28 -22.30
CA SER A 20 -3.89 28.19 -21.46
C SER A 20 -3.14 27.14 -22.29
N ALA A 21 -3.60 26.87 -23.52
CA ALA A 21 -2.93 25.95 -24.43
C ALA A 21 -1.55 26.48 -24.84
N GLU A 22 -1.47 27.76 -25.20
CA GLU A 22 -0.24 28.44 -25.60
C GLU A 22 0.79 28.48 -24.46
N MET A 23 0.38 28.88 -23.25
CA MET A 23 1.26 28.91 -22.07
C MET A 23 1.87 27.54 -21.73
N LEU A 24 1.15 26.45 -21.99
CA LEU A 24 1.58 25.08 -21.71
C LEU A 24 2.28 24.42 -22.91
N GLY A 25 2.37 25.09 -24.06
CA GLY A 25 2.93 24.51 -25.29
C GLY A 25 2.07 23.38 -25.87
N LEU A 26 0.77 23.39 -25.61
CA LEU A 26 -0.20 22.38 -26.04
C LEU A 26 -1.01 22.86 -27.26
N SER A 27 -1.56 21.91 -28.01
CA SER A 27 -2.51 22.23 -29.08
C SER A 27 -3.80 22.82 -28.47
N PRO A 28 -4.46 23.82 -29.09
CA PRO A 28 -5.77 24.29 -28.66
C PRO A 28 -6.86 23.19 -28.75
N ASN A 29 -6.60 22.11 -29.48
CA ASN A 29 -7.48 20.93 -29.55
C ASN A 29 -7.23 19.92 -28.41
N THR A 30 -6.32 20.22 -27.47
CA THR A 30 -6.02 19.33 -26.35
C THR A 30 -7.25 19.23 -25.44
N LEU A 31 -7.63 17.98 -25.13
CA LEU A 31 -8.76 17.70 -24.26
C LEU A 31 -8.38 17.88 -22.80
N VAL A 32 -9.25 18.56 -22.04
CA VAL A 32 -9.18 18.60 -20.57
C VAL A 32 -10.16 17.58 -20.03
N ILE A 33 -9.65 16.60 -19.29
CA ILE A 33 -10.42 15.49 -18.72
C ILE A 33 -10.43 15.63 -17.20
N ALA A 34 -11.59 15.42 -16.58
CA ALA A 34 -11.68 15.36 -15.12
C ALA A 34 -10.95 14.11 -14.60
N GLY A 35 -9.83 14.34 -13.91
CA GLY A 35 -9.04 13.30 -13.25
C GLY A 35 -9.69 12.77 -11.96
N GLY A 36 -9.13 11.69 -11.43
CA GLY A 36 -9.61 11.02 -10.22
C GLY A 36 -9.10 11.63 -8.92
N VAL A 37 -9.73 11.25 -7.79
CA VAL A 37 -9.11 11.46 -6.47
C VAL A 37 -7.90 10.53 -6.36
N ASP A 38 -6.81 11.01 -5.77
CA ASP A 38 -5.49 10.38 -5.71
C ASP A 38 -5.50 8.84 -5.52
N LEU A 39 -6.21 8.34 -4.51
CA LEU A 39 -6.31 6.92 -4.15
C LEU A 39 -7.11 6.13 -5.18
N THR A 40 -8.20 6.70 -5.71
CA THR A 40 -9.03 6.06 -6.74
C THR A 40 -8.34 6.04 -8.11
N ALA A 41 -7.63 7.12 -8.48
CA ALA A 41 -6.80 7.14 -9.68
C ALA A 41 -5.62 6.17 -9.53
N GLY A 42 -4.99 6.15 -8.36
CA GLY A 42 -3.93 5.20 -8.01
C GLY A 42 -4.37 3.74 -8.15
N ALA A 43 -5.59 3.39 -7.72
CA ALA A 43 -6.15 2.05 -7.93
C ALA A 43 -6.26 1.70 -9.42
N ILE A 44 -6.75 2.62 -10.26
CA ILE A 44 -6.83 2.40 -11.72
C ILE A 44 -5.44 2.21 -12.32
N GLY A 45 -4.46 3.07 -11.98
CA GLY A 45 -3.10 2.95 -12.48
C GLY A 45 -2.37 1.71 -11.98
N ALA A 46 -2.80 1.12 -10.86
CA ALA A 46 -2.35 -0.17 -10.40
C ALA A 46 -3.09 -1.36 -11.05
N GLY A 47 -4.06 -1.11 -11.93
CA GLY A 47 -4.89 -2.15 -12.54
C GLY A 47 -5.97 -2.73 -11.60
N ASN A 48 -6.12 -2.16 -10.40
CA ASN A 48 -7.15 -2.51 -9.43
C ASN A 48 -8.48 -1.86 -9.84
N ILE A 49 -9.14 -2.48 -10.83
CA ILE A 49 -10.44 -2.05 -11.37
C ILE A 49 -11.53 -3.11 -11.23
N ARG A 50 -11.23 -4.23 -10.56
CA ARG A 50 -12.14 -5.36 -10.38
C ARG A 50 -11.78 -6.18 -9.13
N PRO A 51 -12.71 -6.96 -8.56
CA PRO A 51 -12.43 -7.84 -7.44
C PRO A 51 -11.29 -8.83 -7.70
N GLY A 52 -10.58 -9.21 -6.64
CA GLY A 52 -9.45 -10.13 -6.70
C GLY A 52 -8.07 -9.44 -6.79
N ILE A 53 -8.03 -8.16 -7.15
CA ILE A 53 -6.81 -7.35 -7.11
C ILE A 53 -6.89 -6.43 -5.90
N VAL A 54 -5.85 -6.44 -5.08
CA VAL A 54 -5.61 -5.40 -4.07
C VAL A 54 -4.43 -4.57 -4.55
N SER A 55 -4.52 -3.25 -4.44
CA SER A 55 -3.36 -2.37 -4.61
C SER A 55 -2.97 -1.83 -3.25
N GLU A 56 -1.70 -1.94 -2.89
CA GLU A 56 -1.15 -1.29 -1.71
C GLU A 56 0.00 -0.36 -2.07
N SER A 57 0.11 0.75 -1.33
CA SER A 57 1.21 1.67 -1.42
C SER A 57 1.89 1.79 -0.06
N THR A 58 3.14 1.33 0.00
CA THR A 58 4.01 1.50 1.18
C THR A 58 4.83 2.77 0.99
N GLY A 59 4.18 3.91 1.18
CA GLY A 59 4.77 5.26 1.18
C GLY A 59 5.12 5.70 2.61
N GLY A 60 4.88 6.97 2.95
CA GLY A 60 4.96 7.41 4.35
C GLY A 60 3.93 6.66 5.22
N SER A 61 2.70 6.57 4.73
CA SER A 61 1.63 5.69 5.21
C SER A 61 1.60 4.38 4.40
N LEU A 62 0.88 3.39 4.92
CA LEU A 62 0.45 2.20 4.17
C LEU A 62 -1.00 2.43 3.75
N ALA A 63 -1.26 2.50 2.45
CA ALA A 63 -2.61 2.55 1.91
C ALA A 63 -2.94 1.21 1.24
N ILE A 64 -4.11 0.65 1.51
CA ILE A 64 -4.56 -0.66 1.01
C ILE A 64 -5.95 -0.48 0.41
N LEU A 65 -6.08 -0.80 -0.87
CA LEU A 65 -7.28 -0.54 -1.62
C LEU A 65 -7.77 -1.81 -2.31
N ALA A 66 -9.07 -2.09 -2.20
CA ALA A 66 -9.68 -3.27 -2.81
C ALA A 66 -10.97 -2.90 -3.53
N THR A 67 -11.02 -3.18 -4.84
CA THR A 67 -12.22 -2.95 -5.63
C THR A 67 -13.25 -4.04 -5.33
N ILE A 68 -14.49 -3.63 -5.09
CA ILE A 68 -15.62 -4.54 -4.94
C ILE A 68 -16.70 -4.25 -5.96
N ALA A 69 -17.36 -5.32 -6.43
CA ALA A 69 -18.63 -5.18 -7.11
C ALA A 69 -19.66 -4.61 -6.13
N THR A 70 -20.60 -3.85 -6.67
CA THR A 70 -21.65 -3.07 -5.99
C THR A 70 -21.96 -3.56 -4.57
N PRO A 71 -21.82 -2.71 -3.54
CA PRO A 71 -21.90 -3.18 -2.17
C PRO A 71 -23.32 -3.67 -1.86
N ASP A 72 -23.45 -4.96 -1.54
CA ASP A 72 -24.31 -5.31 -0.42
C ASP A 72 -23.65 -4.62 0.78
N ARG A 73 -24.20 -3.46 1.17
CA ARG A 73 -23.74 -2.73 2.35
C ARG A 73 -23.85 -3.66 3.55
N HIS A 74 -22.78 -4.37 3.89
CA HIS A 74 -22.70 -5.06 5.17
C HIS A 74 -22.69 -3.98 6.25
N PRO A 75 -23.76 -3.83 7.07
CA PRO A 75 -23.89 -2.72 8.02
C PRO A 75 -22.82 -2.72 9.13
N THR A 76 -22.00 -3.77 9.18
CA THR A 76 -21.05 -4.07 10.25
C THR A 76 -19.59 -3.93 9.86
N SER A 77 -19.25 -3.60 8.60
CA SER A 77 -17.84 -3.50 8.21
C SER A 77 -17.22 -2.24 8.79
N LYS A 78 -16.16 -2.39 9.59
CA LYS A 78 -15.30 -1.27 10.06
C LYS A 78 -14.46 -0.67 8.92
N LEU A 79 -14.68 -1.10 7.67
CA LEU A 79 -13.85 -0.73 6.53
C LEU A 79 -14.37 0.55 5.88
N PRO A 80 -13.54 1.60 5.73
CA PRO A 80 -13.93 2.79 5.00
C PRO A 80 -14.23 2.44 3.54
N LEU A 81 -15.45 2.78 3.08
CA LEU A 81 -15.92 2.50 1.74
C LEU A 81 -16.05 3.82 0.95
N ASN A 82 -15.38 3.88 -0.19
CA ASN A 82 -15.42 5.00 -1.12
C ASN A 82 -16.11 4.61 -2.43
N VAL A 83 -16.61 5.61 -3.15
CA VAL A 83 -17.10 5.42 -4.52
C VAL A 83 -15.90 5.19 -5.43
N HIS A 84 -15.95 4.15 -6.25
CA HIS A 84 -14.93 3.94 -7.26
C HIS A 84 -15.25 4.75 -8.52
N ILE A 85 -14.21 5.21 -9.22
CA ILE A 85 -14.32 5.77 -10.58
C ILE A 85 -14.82 4.72 -11.59
N VAL A 86 -14.61 3.42 -11.34
CA VAL A 86 -15.11 2.34 -12.18
C VAL A 86 -16.64 2.26 -12.01
N PRO A 87 -17.42 2.40 -13.11
CA PRO A 87 -18.88 2.41 -13.01
C PRO A 87 -19.44 1.17 -12.31
N GLY A 88 -20.29 1.38 -11.30
CA GLY A 88 -20.94 0.30 -10.54
C GLY A 88 -20.08 -0.39 -9.49
N ALA A 89 -18.82 0.02 -9.33
CA ALA A 89 -17.90 -0.50 -8.32
C ALA A 89 -17.78 0.43 -7.10
N SER A 90 -17.29 -0.13 -6.00
CA SER A 90 -16.85 0.62 -4.82
C SER A 90 -15.44 0.22 -4.43
N LEU A 91 -14.80 1.03 -3.60
CA LEU A 91 -13.40 0.86 -3.21
C LEU A 91 -13.29 0.86 -1.70
N PHE A 92 -12.86 -0.25 -1.11
CA PHE A 92 -12.39 -0.24 0.26
C PHE A 92 -11.07 0.50 0.33
N VAL A 93 -10.92 1.37 1.31
CA VAL A 93 -9.73 2.19 1.51
C VAL A 93 -9.32 2.10 2.98
N ALA A 94 -8.30 1.30 3.25
CA ALA A 94 -7.64 1.26 4.54
C ALA A 94 -6.35 2.08 4.47
N VAL A 95 -6.14 2.96 5.45
CA VAL A 95 -4.90 3.72 5.59
C VAL A 95 -4.35 3.52 6.99
N CYS A 96 -3.07 3.16 7.07
CA CYS A 96 -2.30 3.06 8.29
C CYS A 96 -1.23 4.17 8.30
N SER A 97 -1.23 5.03 9.30
CA SER A 97 -0.44 6.28 9.32
C SER A 97 1.07 6.06 9.26
N THR A 98 1.56 4.95 9.80
CA THR A 98 2.98 4.66 10.00
C THR A 98 3.45 3.52 9.09
N GLY A 99 3.33 3.75 7.79
CA GLY A 99 3.83 2.85 6.75
C GLY A 99 5.37 2.82 6.71
N GLY A 100 5.95 3.35 5.64
CA GLY A 100 7.39 3.58 5.54
C GLY A 100 7.93 4.64 6.49
N MET A 101 7.07 5.49 7.09
CA MET A 101 7.50 6.43 8.13
C MET A 101 8.05 5.74 9.38
N ALA A 102 7.59 4.54 9.72
CA ALA A 102 8.16 3.79 10.84
C ALA A 102 9.63 3.43 10.57
N LEU A 103 9.96 2.98 9.36
CA LEU A 103 11.33 2.69 8.96
C LEU A 103 12.17 3.97 8.84
N ARG A 104 11.59 5.06 8.31
CA ARG A 104 12.26 6.38 8.28
C ARG A 104 12.61 6.84 9.70
N TRP A 105 11.66 6.78 10.62
CA TRP A 105 11.89 7.13 12.02
C TRP A 105 13.03 6.29 12.61
N PHE A 106 13.01 4.97 12.42
CA PHE A 106 14.07 4.10 12.92
C PHE A 106 15.43 4.48 12.33
N ARG A 107 15.50 4.70 11.01
CA ARG A 107 16.71 5.14 10.30
C ARG A 107 17.26 6.43 10.88
N ASP A 108 16.40 7.44 11.02
CA ASP A 108 16.81 8.79 11.43
C ASP A 108 17.24 8.84 12.90
N GLN A 109 16.66 7.98 13.75
CA GLN A 109 16.94 7.95 15.20
C GLN A 109 18.06 6.97 15.60
N PHE A 110 18.23 5.85 14.89
CA PHE A 110 19.10 4.75 15.34
C PHE A 110 20.11 4.25 14.31
N ALA A 111 20.10 4.78 13.07
CA ALA A 111 20.93 4.28 11.97
C ALA A 111 21.90 5.32 11.39
N GLN A 112 22.48 6.18 12.23
CA GLN A 112 23.41 7.23 11.79
C GLN A 112 24.67 6.66 11.13
N GLU A 113 25.14 5.50 11.59
CA GLU A 113 26.27 4.79 10.98
C GLU A 113 25.93 4.32 9.56
N GLU A 114 24.75 3.74 9.34
CA GLU A 114 24.29 3.32 8.03
C GLU A 114 24.07 4.53 7.10
N ILE A 115 23.56 5.65 7.62
CA ILE A 115 23.45 6.90 6.84
C ILE A 115 24.84 7.39 6.40
N ALA A 116 25.83 7.39 7.29
CA ALA A 116 27.18 7.84 6.97
C ALA A 116 27.84 6.93 5.92
N LYS A 117 27.79 5.60 6.14
CA LYS A 117 28.32 4.60 5.19
C LYS A 117 27.66 4.69 3.81
N ALA A 118 26.35 4.88 3.77
CA ALA A 118 25.62 5.00 2.51
C ALA A 118 26.06 6.24 1.72
N ARG A 119 26.31 7.37 2.41
CA ARG A 119 26.85 8.59 1.76
C ARG A 119 28.26 8.38 1.21
N GLU A 120 29.13 7.70 1.95
CA GLU A 120 30.49 7.37 1.49
C GLU A 120 30.48 6.45 0.26
N GLN A 121 29.46 5.59 0.15
CA GLN A 121 29.31 4.62 -0.94
C GLN A 121 28.45 5.12 -2.11
N ASP A 122 27.92 6.35 -2.06
CA ASP A 122 26.92 6.86 -3.01
C ASP A 122 25.69 5.94 -3.16
N ARG A 123 25.19 5.44 -2.02
CA ARG A 123 24.05 4.52 -1.91
C ARG A 123 22.93 5.12 -1.08
N ASP A 124 21.74 4.54 -1.22
CA ASP A 124 20.63 4.83 -0.32
C ASP A 124 20.81 4.07 1.00
N ALA A 125 20.70 4.76 2.13
CA ALA A 125 20.77 4.17 3.47
C ALA A 125 19.73 3.05 3.67
N TYR A 126 18.58 3.11 3.00
CA TYR A 126 17.59 2.02 3.06
C TYR A 126 18.12 0.71 2.49
N GLN A 127 19.06 0.72 1.53
CA GLN A 127 19.69 -0.51 1.03
C GLN A 127 20.56 -1.18 2.10
N LEU A 128 21.28 -0.41 2.90
CA LEU A 128 22.07 -0.96 4.01
C LEU A 128 21.17 -1.49 5.13
N LEU A 129 20.03 -0.84 5.38
CA LEU A 129 19.02 -1.35 6.30
C LEU A 129 18.39 -2.67 5.81
N ASP A 130 18.11 -2.78 4.52
CA ASP A 130 17.64 -4.03 3.91
C ASP A 130 18.68 -5.15 4.05
N GLU A 131 19.97 -4.86 3.83
CA GLU A 131 21.07 -5.82 4.04
C GLU A 131 21.15 -6.29 5.50
N LEU A 132 21.02 -5.37 6.46
CA LEU A 132 20.96 -5.73 7.87
C LEU A 132 19.75 -6.64 8.13
N ALA A 133 18.55 -6.25 7.71
CA ALA A 133 17.34 -7.05 7.93
C ALA A 133 17.39 -8.42 7.22
N ALA A 134 18.05 -8.53 6.07
CA ALA A 134 18.22 -9.79 5.34
C ALA A 134 19.03 -10.82 6.13
N SER A 135 19.92 -10.39 7.02
CA SER A 135 20.73 -11.27 7.87
C SER A 135 19.95 -11.95 9.01
N VAL A 136 18.73 -11.48 9.29
CA VAL A 136 17.87 -12.00 10.37
C VAL A 136 16.83 -12.95 9.77
N ALA A 137 16.59 -14.09 10.42
CA ALA A 137 15.60 -15.06 9.96
C ALA A 137 14.14 -14.52 10.07
N PRO A 138 13.20 -15.03 9.26
CA PRO A 138 11.77 -14.76 9.40
C PRO A 138 11.25 -14.91 10.84
N GLY A 139 10.34 -14.01 11.24
CA GLY A 139 9.75 -14.02 12.58
C GLY A 139 10.63 -13.42 13.67
N CYS A 140 11.79 -12.88 13.27
CA CYS A 140 12.68 -12.02 14.05
C CYS A 140 13.05 -12.57 15.45
N GLU A 141 13.21 -13.89 15.57
CA GLU A 141 13.52 -14.59 16.83
C GLU A 141 12.57 -14.23 17.99
N GLY A 142 11.32 -13.88 17.66
CA GLY A 142 10.28 -13.51 18.64
C GLY A 142 10.15 -12.01 18.90
N LEU A 143 11.11 -11.17 18.48
CA LEU A 143 10.96 -9.72 18.54
C LEU A 143 9.80 -9.25 17.67
N THR A 144 8.83 -8.60 18.30
CA THR A 144 7.61 -8.12 17.65
C THR A 144 7.50 -6.62 17.80
N MET A 145 7.21 -5.91 16.70
CA MET A 145 6.94 -4.49 16.71
C MET A 145 5.45 -4.19 16.48
N LEU A 146 4.87 -3.30 17.28
CA LEU A 146 3.64 -2.59 16.95
C LEU A 146 4.04 -1.21 16.38
N PRO A 147 3.70 -0.88 15.13
CA PRO A 147 4.27 0.28 14.45
C PRO A 147 3.47 1.58 14.68
N HIS A 148 2.56 1.63 15.65
CA HIS A 148 1.59 2.71 15.86
C HIS A 148 2.18 4.00 16.49
N LEU A 149 3.28 4.52 15.94
CA LEU A 149 3.99 5.70 16.44
C LEU A 149 3.17 7.00 16.38
N MET A 150 2.08 7.03 15.62
CA MET A 150 1.15 8.17 15.47
C MET A 150 -0.30 7.76 15.76
N GLY A 151 -0.50 6.76 16.62
CA GLY A 151 -1.80 6.09 16.76
C GLY A 151 -2.00 4.99 15.73
N ALA A 152 -3.03 4.17 15.95
CA ALA A 152 -3.44 3.09 15.06
C ALA A 152 -4.70 3.49 14.31
N SER A 153 -4.62 3.49 12.98
CA SER A 153 -5.77 3.73 12.09
C SER A 153 -6.42 2.39 11.73
N SER A 154 -6.61 2.06 10.46
CA SER A 154 -7.23 0.78 10.07
C SER A 154 -6.31 -0.42 10.38
N PRO A 155 -6.83 -1.54 10.93
CA PRO A 155 -8.23 -1.79 11.32
C PRO A 155 -8.58 -1.43 12.78
N GLU A 156 -7.59 -1.03 13.59
CA GLU A 156 -7.74 -0.88 15.04
C GLU A 156 -8.59 0.31 15.48
N ASN A 157 -8.44 1.46 14.82
CA ASN A 157 -9.03 2.76 15.14
C ASN A 157 -8.79 3.20 16.60
N ASN A 158 -7.52 3.29 16.98
CA ASN A 158 -7.08 3.70 18.31
C ASN A 158 -6.01 4.80 18.21
N VAL A 159 -6.45 6.06 18.33
CA VAL A 159 -5.57 7.24 18.28
C VAL A 159 -4.52 7.30 19.40
N ASN A 160 -4.76 6.60 20.50
CA ASN A 160 -3.85 6.58 21.64
C ASN A 160 -2.83 5.43 21.57
N ALA A 161 -2.93 4.54 20.58
CA ALA A 161 -1.92 3.51 20.38
C ALA A 161 -0.53 4.13 20.19
N ARG A 162 0.50 3.44 20.70
CA ARG A 162 1.90 3.86 20.62
C ARG A 162 2.77 2.75 20.05
N GLY A 163 3.96 3.12 19.58
CA GLY A 163 4.94 2.16 19.10
C GLY A 163 5.45 1.27 20.24
N VAL A 164 5.63 -0.01 19.96
CA VAL A 164 6.11 -1.01 20.93
C VAL A 164 7.13 -1.91 20.25
N PHE A 165 8.25 -2.18 20.92
CA PHE A 165 9.10 -3.34 20.64
C PHE A 165 8.98 -4.30 21.82
N TYR A 166 8.56 -5.53 21.55
CA TYR A 166 8.31 -6.55 22.57
C TYR A 166 9.15 -7.80 22.31
N GLY A 167 9.62 -8.43 23.38
CA GLY A 167 10.27 -9.75 23.33
C GLY A 167 11.77 -9.75 22.98
N PHE A 168 12.43 -8.59 22.93
CA PHE A 168 13.88 -8.54 22.69
C PHE A 168 14.68 -9.02 23.91
N THR A 169 15.87 -9.54 23.62
CA THR A 169 16.86 -10.07 24.57
C THR A 169 18.26 -9.57 24.18
N LEU A 170 19.29 -9.86 24.99
CA LEU A 170 20.68 -9.47 24.70
C LEU A 170 21.25 -10.05 23.38
N ARG A 171 20.57 -11.02 22.76
CA ARG A 171 20.97 -11.57 21.45
C ARG A 171 20.56 -10.69 20.28
N HIS A 172 19.54 -9.86 20.45
CA HIS A 172 18.99 -9.06 19.38
C HIS A 172 19.91 -7.88 19.06
N THR A 173 20.08 -7.64 17.76
CA THR A 173 20.94 -6.59 17.22
C THR A 173 20.11 -5.55 16.47
N LYS A 174 20.73 -4.44 16.04
CA LYS A 174 20.08 -3.43 15.18
C LYS A 174 19.35 -4.06 13.99
N ALA A 175 19.95 -5.09 13.38
CA ALA A 175 19.36 -5.84 12.27
C ALA A 175 17.98 -6.44 12.61
N HIS A 176 17.79 -6.94 13.83
CA HIS A 176 16.52 -7.49 14.29
C HIS A 176 15.46 -6.39 14.41
N PHE A 177 15.82 -5.22 14.94
CA PHE A 177 14.88 -4.11 15.04
C PHE A 177 14.45 -3.61 13.66
N VAL A 178 15.37 -3.53 12.69
CA VAL A 178 15.02 -3.19 11.30
C VAL A 178 14.07 -4.25 10.72
N ARG A 179 14.40 -5.54 10.84
CA ARG A 179 13.54 -6.66 10.39
C ARG A 179 12.13 -6.55 11.00
N ALA A 180 12.04 -6.34 12.31
CA ALA A 180 10.78 -6.23 13.02
C ALA A 180 9.93 -5.06 12.52
N VAL A 181 10.52 -3.94 12.11
CA VAL A 181 9.80 -2.82 11.47
C VAL A 181 9.19 -3.25 10.13
N LEU A 182 9.95 -3.97 9.30
CA LEU A 182 9.47 -4.46 7.99
C LEU A 182 8.33 -5.48 8.18
N GLU A 183 8.52 -6.43 9.09
CA GLU A 183 7.53 -7.47 9.40
C GLU A 183 6.25 -6.87 10.01
N ALA A 184 6.36 -5.89 10.90
CA ALA A 184 5.21 -5.18 11.48
C ALA A 184 4.33 -4.50 10.41
N ASN A 185 4.94 -3.94 9.38
CA ASN A 185 4.17 -3.36 8.27
C ASN A 185 3.43 -4.43 7.45
N ALA A 186 4.08 -5.57 7.20
CA ALA A 186 3.44 -6.71 6.55
C ALA A 186 2.30 -7.30 7.42
N PHE A 187 2.44 -7.32 8.75
CA PHE A 187 1.37 -7.72 9.66
C PHE A 187 0.19 -6.75 9.63
N MET A 188 0.43 -5.43 9.54
CA MET A 188 -0.65 -4.45 9.32
C MET A 188 -1.38 -4.69 7.99
N LEU A 189 -0.66 -4.98 6.91
CA LEU A 189 -1.25 -5.34 5.63
C LEU A 189 -2.14 -6.59 5.78
N LYS A 190 -1.61 -7.67 6.37
CA LYS A 190 -2.33 -8.92 6.60
C LYS A 190 -3.57 -8.73 7.45
N ARG A 191 -3.51 -7.93 8.52
CA ARG A 191 -4.68 -7.65 9.38
C ARG A 191 -5.81 -6.93 8.64
N ASN A 192 -5.47 -6.01 7.73
CA ASN A 192 -6.46 -5.38 6.86
C ASN A 192 -7.01 -6.35 5.81
N LEU A 193 -6.18 -7.23 5.25
CA LEU A 193 -6.64 -8.29 4.32
C LEU A 193 -7.58 -9.29 5.00
N ASP A 194 -7.32 -9.65 6.26
CA ASP A 194 -8.21 -10.52 7.04
C ASP A 194 -9.57 -9.84 7.29
N LEU A 195 -9.57 -8.55 7.62
CA LEU A 195 -10.80 -7.76 7.75
C LEU A 195 -11.58 -7.71 6.42
N MET A 196 -10.90 -7.49 5.30
CA MET A 196 -11.50 -7.55 3.96
C MET A 196 -12.06 -8.94 3.65
N THR A 197 -11.33 -10.00 4.01
CA THR A 197 -11.77 -11.40 3.81
C THR A 197 -13.04 -11.70 4.60
N SER A 198 -13.15 -11.18 5.84
CA SER A 198 -14.35 -11.35 6.68
C SER A 198 -15.65 -10.78 6.09
N VAL A 199 -15.53 -9.88 5.11
CA VAL A 199 -16.66 -9.28 4.38
C VAL A 199 -16.73 -9.74 2.92
N GLY A 200 -16.08 -10.87 2.60
CA GLY A 200 -16.17 -11.53 1.29
C GLY A 200 -15.21 -11.01 0.22
N VAL A 201 -14.20 -10.22 0.58
CA VAL A 201 -13.18 -9.72 -0.36
C VAL A 201 -11.89 -10.54 -0.22
N THR A 202 -11.58 -11.33 -1.25
CA THR A 202 -10.36 -12.13 -1.30
C THR A 202 -9.34 -11.49 -2.26
N ALA A 203 -8.12 -11.25 -1.77
CA ALA A 203 -6.99 -10.85 -2.61
C ALA A 203 -6.38 -12.07 -3.31
N ARG A 204 -6.29 -12.05 -4.63
CA ARG A 204 -5.55 -13.05 -5.43
C ARG A 204 -4.14 -12.60 -5.76
N GLN A 205 -3.95 -11.29 -5.90
CA GLN A 205 -2.67 -10.63 -6.12
C GLN A 205 -2.68 -9.27 -5.42
N ILE A 206 -1.51 -8.84 -4.95
CA ILE A 206 -1.31 -7.51 -4.34
C ILE A 206 -0.34 -6.73 -5.21
N PHE A 207 -0.81 -5.64 -5.80
CA PHE A 207 0.00 -4.73 -6.60
C PHE A 207 0.65 -3.72 -5.66
N SER A 208 1.97 -3.78 -5.54
CA SER A 208 2.74 -3.00 -4.57
C SER A 208 3.38 -1.77 -5.21
N THR A 209 3.21 -0.62 -4.58
CA THR A 209 3.84 0.66 -4.97
C THR A 209 4.45 1.39 -3.78
N GLY A 210 5.00 2.58 -4.02
CA GLY A 210 5.66 3.39 -2.99
C GLY A 210 7.10 2.97 -2.72
N GLY A 211 7.71 3.59 -1.71
CA GLY A 211 9.11 3.35 -1.35
C GLY A 211 9.38 1.90 -0.93
N GLY A 212 8.42 1.26 -0.24
CA GLY A 212 8.55 -0.12 0.19
C GLY A 212 8.60 -1.14 -0.95
N ALA A 213 8.01 -0.83 -2.11
CA ALA A 213 8.06 -1.69 -3.29
C ALA A 213 9.44 -1.73 -3.96
N LYS A 214 10.34 -0.78 -3.63
CA LYS A 214 11.74 -0.79 -4.09
C LYS A 214 12.59 -1.84 -3.37
N SER A 215 12.14 -2.29 -2.20
CA SER A 215 12.80 -3.34 -1.41
C SER A 215 12.30 -4.72 -1.83
N ALA A 216 13.19 -5.53 -2.41
CA ALA A 216 12.89 -6.92 -2.74
C ALA A 216 12.64 -7.75 -1.48
N LEU A 217 13.43 -7.51 -0.41
CA LEU A 217 13.25 -8.16 0.89
C LEU A 217 11.86 -7.83 1.47
N TRP A 218 11.49 -6.56 1.50
CA TRP A 218 10.21 -6.17 2.09
C TRP A 218 9.02 -6.69 1.29
N SER A 219 9.16 -6.73 -0.04
CA SER A 219 8.15 -7.33 -0.92
C SER A 219 8.02 -8.84 -0.68
N GLN A 220 9.13 -9.56 -0.45
CA GLN A 220 9.10 -10.97 -0.06
C GLN A 220 8.43 -11.16 1.31
N ILE A 221 8.76 -10.34 2.31
CA ILE A 221 8.11 -10.39 3.63
C ILE A 221 6.60 -10.19 3.50
N LYS A 222 6.15 -9.24 2.69
CA LYS A 222 4.72 -9.03 2.42
C LYS A 222 4.08 -10.24 1.74
N ALA A 223 4.75 -10.86 0.77
CA ALA A 223 4.26 -12.07 0.10
C ALA A 223 4.08 -13.22 1.11
N ASP A 224 5.13 -13.48 1.91
CA ASP A 224 5.17 -14.58 2.87
C ASP A 224 4.13 -14.42 3.99
N VAL A 225 3.99 -13.20 4.53
CA VAL A 225 3.04 -12.89 5.60
C VAL A 225 1.60 -12.89 5.09
N SER A 226 1.35 -12.35 3.90
CA SER A 226 -0.01 -12.30 3.36
C SER A 226 -0.47 -13.64 2.78
N GLY A 227 0.46 -14.49 2.35
CA GLY A 227 0.18 -15.67 1.55
C GLY A 227 -0.34 -15.35 0.15
N VAL A 228 -0.13 -14.12 -0.33
CA VAL A 228 -0.63 -13.62 -1.61
C VAL A 228 0.55 -13.11 -2.45
N PRO A 229 0.62 -13.41 -3.75
CA PRO A 229 1.69 -12.92 -4.60
C PRO A 229 1.74 -11.39 -4.66
N ILE A 230 2.95 -10.83 -4.56
CA ILE A 230 3.20 -9.39 -4.70
C ILE A 230 3.61 -9.09 -6.14
N VAL A 231 2.83 -8.28 -6.83
CA VAL A 231 3.11 -7.83 -8.20
C VAL A 231 3.78 -6.46 -8.15
N LEU A 232 4.92 -6.35 -8.82
CA LEU A 232 5.66 -5.11 -8.94
C LEU A 232 5.33 -4.42 -10.27
N LEU A 233 5.03 -3.13 -10.21
CA LEU A 233 4.73 -2.33 -11.40
C LEU A 233 5.99 -1.72 -12.01
N ALA A 234 6.06 -1.69 -13.34
CA ALA A 234 7.13 -1.03 -14.07
C ALA A 234 7.03 0.51 -13.98
N GLN A 235 5.81 1.04 -13.83
CA GLN A 235 5.55 2.45 -13.54
C GLN A 235 5.03 2.58 -12.10
N PRO A 236 5.86 3.04 -11.14
CA PRO A 236 5.43 3.19 -9.75
C PRO A 236 4.48 4.38 -9.51
N GLU A 237 4.44 5.37 -10.40
CA GLU A 237 3.56 6.54 -10.28
C GLU A 237 2.12 6.24 -10.73
N THR A 238 1.44 5.40 -9.96
CA THR A 238 0.12 4.87 -10.34
C THR A 238 -0.98 5.91 -10.36
N THR A 239 -0.91 6.97 -9.55
CA THR A 239 -1.92 8.04 -9.58
C THR A 239 -1.92 8.75 -10.93
N ILE A 240 -0.73 9.17 -11.40
CA ILE A 240 -0.56 9.83 -12.70
C ILE A 240 -0.94 8.86 -13.84
N LEU A 241 -0.52 7.60 -13.75
CA LEU A 241 -0.90 6.59 -14.73
C LEU A 241 -2.42 6.35 -14.77
N GLY A 242 -3.09 6.38 -13.62
CA GLY A 242 -4.54 6.29 -13.52
C GLY A 242 -5.25 7.43 -14.25
N ASP A 243 -4.81 8.66 -14.05
CA ASP A 243 -5.35 9.81 -14.78
C ASP A 243 -5.05 9.75 -16.28
N ALA A 244 -3.88 9.25 -16.67
CA ALA A 244 -3.55 9.01 -18.07
C ALA A 244 -4.47 7.94 -18.69
N ILE A 245 -4.77 6.86 -17.97
CA ILE A 245 -5.75 5.83 -18.38
C ILE A 245 -7.14 6.44 -18.56
N LEU A 246 -7.58 7.27 -17.61
CA LEU A 246 -8.87 7.97 -17.70
C LEU A 246 -8.92 8.88 -18.94
N ALA A 247 -7.86 9.66 -19.18
CA ALA A 247 -7.75 10.52 -20.34
C ALA A 247 -7.73 9.72 -21.66
N ALA A 248 -7.06 8.56 -21.68
CA ALA A 248 -7.01 7.70 -22.86
C ALA A 248 -8.38 7.08 -23.20
N VAL A 249 -9.18 6.73 -22.20
CA VAL A 249 -10.57 6.29 -22.42
C VAL A 249 -11.45 7.46 -22.86
N ALA A 250 -11.36 8.62 -22.18
CA ALA A 250 -12.17 9.80 -22.47
C ALA A 250 -11.92 10.41 -23.85
N SER A 251 -10.66 10.34 -24.32
CA SER A 251 -10.27 10.78 -25.67
C SER A 251 -10.71 9.81 -26.77
N GLY A 252 -11.07 8.56 -26.42
CA GLY A 252 -11.40 7.50 -27.36
C GLY A 252 -10.19 6.70 -27.85
N ALA A 253 -8.99 6.96 -27.33
CA ALA A 253 -7.79 6.17 -27.64
C ALA A 253 -7.92 4.71 -27.16
N HIS A 254 -8.67 4.48 -26.07
CA HIS A 254 -9.08 3.15 -25.64
C HIS A 254 -10.60 3.07 -25.47
N ARG A 255 -11.19 1.93 -25.85
CA ARG A 255 -12.64 1.71 -25.81
C ARG A 255 -13.24 1.72 -24.39
N ASN A 256 -12.48 1.29 -23.39
CA ASN A 256 -12.90 1.17 -21.99
C ASN A 256 -11.68 1.01 -21.07
N LEU A 257 -11.93 1.05 -19.75
CA LEU A 257 -10.89 0.91 -18.72
C LEU A 257 -10.14 -0.42 -18.81
N ASP A 258 -10.82 -1.54 -19.06
CA ASP A 258 -10.17 -2.84 -19.20
C ASP A 258 -9.13 -2.84 -20.33
N ALA A 259 -9.48 -2.28 -21.48
CA ALA A 259 -8.60 -2.19 -22.64
C ALA A 259 -7.40 -1.27 -22.38
N ALA A 260 -7.62 -0.15 -21.70
CA ALA A 260 -6.55 0.79 -21.35
C ALA A 260 -5.60 0.19 -20.30
N CYS A 261 -6.13 -0.40 -19.23
CA CYS A 261 -5.32 -1.03 -18.19
C CYS A 261 -4.49 -2.19 -18.76
N ALA A 262 -5.06 -3.02 -19.64
CA ALA A 262 -4.36 -4.15 -20.26
C ALA A 262 -3.11 -3.75 -21.06
N THR A 263 -3.05 -2.52 -21.59
CA THR A 263 -1.92 -2.03 -22.39
C THR A 263 -1.01 -1.06 -21.64
N MET A 264 -1.57 -0.27 -20.72
CA MET A 264 -0.88 0.83 -20.05
C MET A 264 -0.31 0.41 -18.68
N VAL A 265 -0.96 -0.51 -17.96
CA VAL A 265 -0.46 -1.02 -16.67
C VAL A 265 0.54 -2.15 -16.96
N ARG A 266 1.82 -1.87 -16.76
CA ARG A 266 2.91 -2.82 -17.02
C ARG A 266 3.50 -3.33 -15.71
N THR A 267 3.69 -4.63 -15.61
CA THR A 267 4.35 -5.30 -14.49
C THR A 267 5.82 -5.55 -14.80
N GLN A 268 6.69 -5.42 -13.80
CA GLN A 268 8.12 -5.76 -13.92
C GLN A 268 8.46 -7.13 -13.31
N GLY A 269 7.53 -7.75 -12.60
CA GLY A 269 7.70 -9.07 -12.01
C GLY A 269 6.67 -9.36 -10.92
N GLN A 270 6.73 -10.57 -10.40
CA GLN A 270 5.91 -11.06 -9.29
C GLN A 270 6.80 -11.80 -8.31
N ILE A 271 6.56 -11.59 -7.02
CA ILE A 271 7.21 -12.29 -5.92
C ILE A 271 6.18 -13.24 -5.31
N GLU A 272 6.49 -14.52 -5.35
CA GLU A 272 5.66 -15.58 -4.78
C GLU A 272 5.90 -15.73 -3.28
N PRO A 273 4.86 -16.06 -2.49
CA PRO A 273 5.04 -16.45 -1.10
C PRO A 273 5.95 -17.68 -0.99
N ASN A 274 6.92 -17.62 -0.09
CA ASN A 274 7.73 -18.77 0.26
C ASN A 274 7.01 -19.63 1.30
N VAL A 275 6.52 -20.80 0.86
CA VAL A 275 5.78 -21.76 1.69
C VAL A 275 6.57 -22.18 2.93
N ALA A 276 7.90 -22.23 2.87
CA ALA A 276 8.73 -22.60 4.03
C ALA A 276 8.62 -21.60 5.19
N ASN A 277 8.27 -20.34 4.91
CA ASN A 277 8.14 -19.30 5.92
C ASN A 277 6.71 -19.21 6.49
N GLN A 278 5.74 -19.92 5.90
CA GLN A 278 4.32 -19.75 6.22
C GLN A 278 4.02 -20.05 7.69
N VAL A 279 4.54 -21.16 8.23
CA VAL A 279 4.32 -21.54 9.63
C VAL A 279 4.89 -20.47 10.57
N ILE A 280 6.13 -20.04 10.30
CA ILE A 280 6.84 -19.04 11.11
C ILE A 280 6.10 -17.70 11.12
N TYR A 281 5.66 -17.23 9.95
CA TYR A 281 4.93 -15.97 9.85
C TYR A 281 3.51 -16.04 10.40
N ASN A 282 2.83 -17.18 10.30
CA ASN A 282 1.53 -17.37 10.96
C ASN A 282 1.67 -17.24 12.49
N GLU A 283 2.70 -17.84 13.08
CA GLU A 283 2.97 -17.70 14.51
C GLU A 283 3.35 -16.26 14.90
N ALA A 284 4.23 -15.62 14.12
CA ALA A 284 4.64 -14.24 14.35
C ALA A 284 3.46 -13.26 14.22
N TYR A 285 2.60 -13.45 13.23
CA TYR A 285 1.38 -12.68 13.03
C TYR A 285 0.38 -12.88 14.18
N ALA A 286 0.17 -14.11 14.64
CA ALA A 286 -0.67 -14.39 15.79
C ALA A 286 -0.14 -13.68 17.06
N ARG A 287 1.18 -13.68 17.28
CA ARG A 287 1.81 -12.90 18.36
C ARG A 287 1.57 -11.39 18.20
N TYR A 288 1.75 -10.85 17.00
CA TYR A 288 1.47 -9.43 16.71
C TYR A 288 0.03 -9.04 17.06
N CYS A 289 -0.95 -9.84 16.63
CA CYS A 289 -2.36 -9.59 16.93
C CYS A 289 -2.64 -9.66 18.43
N ALA A 290 -2.19 -10.73 19.10
CA ALA A 290 -2.38 -10.92 20.54
C ALA A 290 -1.73 -9.80 21.37
N LEU A 291 -0.52 -9.36 20.98
CA LEU A 291 0.19 -8.26 21.64
C LEU A 291 -0.60 -6.95 21.54
N TYR A 292 -1.11 -6.62 20.35
CA TYR A 292 -1.95 -5.43 20.19
C TYR A 292 -3.19 -5.50 21.09
N ASP A 293 -3.90 -6.64 21.06
CA ASP A 293 -5.16 -6.79 21.79
C ASP A 293 -4.95 -6.70 23.31
N GLN A 294 -3.85 -7.23 23.83
CA GLN A 294 -3.48 -7.10 25.25
C GLN A 294 -3.10 -5.67 25.66
N LEU A 295 -2.49 -4.90 24.76
CA LEU A 295 -2.09 -3.51 25.03
C LEU A 295 -3.17 -2.48 24.74
N ALA A 296 -4.27 -2.88 24.08
CA ALA A 296 -5.35 -1.98 23.66
C ALA A 296 -5.91 -1.15 24.83
N ASP A 297 -6.07 -1.75 26.01
CA ASP A 297 -6.56 -1.06 27.20
C ASP A 297 -5.49 -0.16 27.86
N PHE A 298 -4.21 -0.54 27.78
CA PHE A 298 -3.10 0.31 28.25
C PHE A 298 -2.98 1.59 27.45
N PHE A 299 -3.29 1.55 26.16
CA PHE A 299 -3.29 2.75 25.32
C PHE A 299 -4.44 3.72 25.65
N ARG A 300 -5.49 3.32 26.37
CA ARG A 300 -6.62 4.23 26.66
C ARG A 300 -6.36 5.19 27.83
N GLN A 301 -5.24 5.01 28.54
CA GLN A 301 -4.81 5.84 29.66
C GLN A 301 -4.05 7.07 29.18
#